data_AF-A0A2D9P2P2-F1
#
_entry.id   AF-A0A2D9P2P2-F1
#
_cell.length_a   1.000
_cell.length_b   1.000
_cell.length_c   1.000
_cell.angle_alpha   90.00
_cell.angle_beta   90.00
_cell.angle_gamma   90.00
#
_symmetry.space_group_name_H-M   'P 1'
#
loop_
_entity.id
_entity.type
_entity.pdbx_description
1 polymer ?
#
loop_
_entity_poly.entity_id
_entity_poly.type
_entity_poly.pdbx_seq_one_letter_code
_entity_poly.pdbx_strand_id
1 'polypeptide(L)'
;MEGMYLKKKLVDSDWALNNGNWLWLAGVAPFSMPYYRIYNPCPDQKSSLNVETNEASFVRYWIPELSSFPSKYIFEPHLAPLDVQKSSNCIIGEDYPFPIVDRKETRKENLIKFKLSLEKNNS
;
A
#
# COMPACT_ATOMS: atom_id res chain seq x y z
N MET A 1 -9.44 -0.83 15.81
CA MET A 1 -8.14 -1.32 16.31
C MET A 1 -6.97 -0.50 15.75
N GLU A 2 -6.97 -0.09 14.47
CA GLU A 2 -5.84 0.63 13.84
C GLU A 2 -5.62 2.07 14.34
N GLY A 3 -6.69 2.85 14.58
CA GLY A 3 -6.54 4.20 15.15
C GLY A 3 -5.84 4.24 16.52
N MET A 4 -5.91 3.15 17.28
CA MET A 4 -5.27 3.02 18.59
C MET A 4 -3.78 2.63 18.49
N TYR A 5 -3.36 2.01 17.38
CA TYR A 5 -1.95 1.73 17.08
C TYR A 5 -1.21 3.01 16.70
N LEU A 6 -1.77 3.80 15.76
CA LEU A 6 -1.19 5.07 15.33
C LEU A 6 -1.08 6.07 16.48
N LYS A 7 -2.09 6.13 17.35
CA LYS A 7 -2.08 7.02 18.53
C LYS A 7 -0.88 6.83 19.46
N LYS A 8 -0.31 5.62 19.50
CA LYS A 8 0.87 5.31 20.33
C LYS A 8 2.20 5.53 19.63
N LYS A 9 2.21 5.63 18.30
CA LYS A 9 3.42 5.63 17.48
C LYS A 9 3.72 6.99 16.85
N LEU A 10 2.70 7.81 16.63
CA LEU A 10 2.83 9.15 16.07
C LEU A 10 3.10 10.18 17.16
N VAL A 11 4.16 10.96 17.01
CA VAL A 11 4.54 12.06 17.94
C VAL A 11 3.54 13.21 17.90
N ASP A 12 2.91 13.43 16.74
CA ASP A 12 1.91 14.44 16.43
C ASP A 12 0.47 13.89 16.49
N SER A 13 0.29 12.76 17.19
CA SER A 13 -1.01 12.11 17.28
C SER A 13 -2.08 13.02 17.92
N ASP A 14 -3.00 13.51 17.09
CA ASP A 14 -4.25 14.13 17.53
C ASP A 14 -5.46 13.23 17.22
N TRP A 15 -6.41 13.16 18.15
CA TRP A 15 -7.58 12.30 18.01
C TRP A 15 -8.55 12.78 16.92
N ALA A 16 -8.81 14.09 16.83
CA ALA A 16 -9.75 14.64 15.87
C ALA A 16 -9.20 14.55 14.44
N LEU A 17 -7.92 14.89 14.25
CA LEU A 17 -7.25 14.79 12.96
C LEU A 17 -7.17 13.34 12.48
N ASN A 18 -6.78 12.40 13.36
CA ASN A 18 -6.70 10.99 13.00
C ASN A 18 -8.07 10.44 12.61
N ASN A 19 -9.13 10.74 13.38
CA ASN A 19 -10.48 10.30 13.05
C ASN A 19 -10.97 10.88 11.71
N GLY A 20 -10.76 12.17 11.47
CA GLY A 20 -11.12 12.81 10.21
C GLY A 20 -10.44 12.14 9.02
N ASN A 21 -9.13 11.90 9.12
CA ASN A 21 -8.35 11.23 8.09
C ASN A 21 -8.82 9.79 7.85
N TRP A 22 -9.13 9.04 8.92
CA TRP A 22 -9.66 7.68 8.80
C TRP A 22 -11.03 7.64 8.11
N LEU A 23 -11.94 8.54 8.46
CA LEU A 23 -13.25 8.64 7.81
C LEU A 23 -13.12 9.00 6.32
N TRP A 24 -12.18 9.90 5.99
CA TRP A 24 -11.91 10.30 4.61
C TRP A 24 -11.30 9.16 3.78
N LEU A 25 -10.33 8.42 4.33
CA LEU A 25 -9.73 7.26 3.67
C LEU A 25 -10.71 6.08 3.54
N ALA A 26 -11.62 5.89 4.50
CA ALA A 26 -12.64 4.86 4.46
C ALA A 26 -13.80 5.18 3.48
N GLY A 27 -13.84 6.38 2.90
CA GLY A 27 -14.89 6.75 1.95
C GLY A 27 -16.21 7.19 2.60
N VAL A 28 -16.23 7.44 3.91
CA VAL A 28 -17.46 7.70 4.69
C VAL A 28 -17.57 9.13 5.23
N ALA A 29 -16.50 9.93 5.14
CA ALA A 29 -16.56 11.37 5.44
C ALA A 29 -17.23 12.17 4.30
N PRO A 30 -17.79 13.35 4.60
CA PRO A 30 -18.13 14.34 3.59
C PRO A 30 -16.92 14.64 2.69
N PHE A 31 -17.12 14.67 1.37
CA PHE A 31 -16.06 14.89 0.37
C PHE A 31 -14.95 13.84 0.33
N SER A 32 -15.20 12.64 0.86
CA SER A 32 -14.30 11.51 0.64
C SER A 32 -14.17 11.21 -0.85
N MET A 33 -12.99 10.75 -1.23
CA MET A 33 -12.81 10.24 -2.58
C MET A 33 -13.70 9.01 -2.81
N PRO A 34 -14.12 8.77 -4.06
CA PRO A 34 -15.01 7.66 -4.36
C PRO A 34 -14.43 6.32 -3.89
N TYR A 35 -15.25 5.48 -3.25
CA TYR A 35 -14.82 4.20 -2.67
C TYR A 35 -14.13 3.26 -3.68
N TYR A 36 -14.37 3.45 -4.99
CA TYR A 36 -13.73 2.67 -6.04
C TYR A 36 -12.28 3.11 -6.38
N ARG A 37 -11.81 4.22 -5.80
CA ARG A 37 -10.42 4.67 -5.91
C ARG A 37 -9.53 3.90 -4.92
N ILE A 38 -9.08 2.74 -5.38
CA ILE A 38 -8.08 1.91 -4.67
C ILE A 38 -6.69 2.20 -5.24
N TYR A 39 -5.77 2.63 -4.38
CA TYR A 39 -4.38 2.96 -4.71
C TYR A 39 -3.54 1.71 -5.00
N ASN A 40 -2.55 1.85 -5.88
CA ASN A 40 -1.53 0.83 -6.07
C ASN A 40 -0.36 1.13 -5.10
N PRO A 41 0.01 0.21 -4.19
CA PRO A 41 1.18 0.40 -3.33
C PRO A 41 2.49 0.39 -4.14
N CYS A 42 2.47 -0.16 -5.36
CA CYS A 42 3.57 -0.12 -6.30
C CYS A 42 3.36 1.05 -7.26
N PRO A 43 3.99 2.21 -7.04
CA PRO A 43 3.78 3.38 -7.88
C PRO A 43 4.39 3.18 -9.27
N ASP A 44 3.55 3.29 -10.30
CA ASP A 44 4.00 3.46 -11.68
C ASP A 44 4.21 4.95 -12.01
N GLN A 45 4.80 5.27 -13.17
CA GLN A 45 4.92 6.65 -13.68
C GLN A 45 3.58 7.42 -13.76
N LYS A 46 2.45 6.69 -13.76
CA LYS A 46 1.08 7.24 -13.77
C LYS A 46 0.45 7.33 -12.38
N SER A 47 1.17 6.91 -11.33
CA SER A 47 0.68 6.96 -9.97
C SER A 47 0.48 8.41 -9.53
N SER A 48 -0.61 8.69 -8.82
CA SER A 48 -0.80 9.98 -8.16
C SER A 48 0.02 10.12 -6.88
N LEU A 49 0.77 9.09 -6.50
CA LEU A 49 1.69 9.14 -5.38
C LEU A 49 2.95 9.86 -5.85
N ASN A 50 3.34 10.93 -5.14
CA ASN A 50 4.58 11.69 -5.40
C ASN A 50 5.82 10.91 -4.95
N VAL A 51 5.98 9.68 -5.47
CA VAL A 51 7.11 8.81 -5.15
C VAL A 51 8.15 8.98 -6.23
N GLU A 52 9.40 9.19 -5.83
CA GLU A 52 10.54 9.17 -6.73
C GLU A 52 10.76 7.75 -7.26
N THR A 53 10.31 7.49 -8.49
CA THR A 53 10.35 6.14 -9.08
C THR A 53 11.70 5.77 -9.70
N ASN A 54 12.60 6.73 -9.92
CA ASN A 54 13.85 6.49 -10.65
C ASN A 54 14.89 5.77 -9.78
N GLU A 55 15.19 6.33 -8.62
CA GLU A 55 16.19 5.76 -7.70
C GLU A 55 15.57 4.93 -6.58
N ALA A 56 14.27 5.17 -6.31
CA ALA A 56 13.54 4.57 -5.19
C ALA A 56 14.31 4.69 -3.86
N SER A 57 14.96 5.85 -3.68
CA SER A 57 15.79 6.21 -2.53
C SER A 57 15.11 5.94 -1.19
N PHE A 58 13.81 6.26 -1.11
CA PHE A 58 12.98 6.01 0.07
C PHE A 58 12.91 4.52 0.44
N VAL A 59 12.68 3.63 -0.53
CA VAL A 59 12.57 2.18 -0.28
C VAL A 59 13.91 1.63 0.16
N ARG A 60 15.01 2.02 -0.50
CA ARG A 60 16.37 1.56 -0.16
C ARG A 60 16.79 2.00 1.25
N TYR A 61 16.31 3.15 1.71
CA TYR A 61 16.61 3.66 3.05
C TYR A 61 15.84 2.91 4.14
N TRP A 62 14.54 2.68 3.95
CA TRP A 62 13.69 2.05 4.98
C TRP A 62 13.66 0.52 4.94
N ILE A 63 13.99 -0.08 3.79
CA ILE A 63 14.00 -1.52 3.53
C ILE A 63 15.40 -1.92 3.05
N PRO A 64 16.38 -2.05 3.97
CA PRO A 64 17.77 -2.30 3.61
C PRO A 64 17.98 -3.62 2.84
N GLU A 65 17.13 -4.62 3.05
CA GLU A 65 17.14 -5.89 2.31
C GLU A 65 16.90 -5.71 0.80
N LEU A 66 16.19 -4.64 0.39
CA LEU A 66 15.97 -4.31 -1.02
C LEU A 66 16.95 -3.23 -1.55
N SER A 67 17.94 -2.82 -0.75
CA SER A 67 18.85 -1.72 -1.10
C SER A 67 19.71 -1.97 -2.34
N SER A 68 19.95 -3.24 -2.69
CA SER A 68 20.73 -3.73 -3.83
C SER A 68 19.86 -4.08 -5.06
N PHE A 69 18.53 -4.11 -4.92
CA PHE A 69 17.63 -4.49 -6.01
C PHE A 69 17.68 -3.46 -7.16
N PRO A 70 17.57 -3.89 -8.44
CA PRO A 70 17.44 -2.96 -9.55
C PRO A 70 16.19 -2.10 -9.40
N SER A 71 16.26 -0.79 -9.70
CA SER A 71 15.12 0.14 -9.59
C SER A 71 13.89 -0.32 -10.37
N LYS A 72 14.08 -1.11 -11.44
CA LYS A 72 12.99 -1.71 -12.22
C LYS A 72 12.10 -2.65 -11.41
N TYR A 73 12.66 -3.37 -10.44
CA TYR A 73 11.96 -4.40 -9.66
C TYR A 73 11.74 -4.02 -8.21
N ILE A 74 12.27 -2.89 -7.74
CA ILE A 74 12.24 -2.53 -6.31
C ILE A 74 10.82 -2.37 -5.74
N PHE A 75 9.88 -1.89 -6.56
CA PHE A 75 8.47 -1.75 -6.15
C PHE A 75 7.70 -3.08 -6.23
N GLU A 76 8.09 -3.99 -7.13
CA GLU A 76 7.48 -5.31 -7.31
C GLU A 76 8.56 -6.41 -7.33
N PRO A 77 9.21 -6.69 -6.19
CA PRO A 77 10.40 -7.55 -6.16
C PRO A 77 10.06 -9.01 -6.45
N HIS A 78 8.81 -9.44 -6.19
CA HIS A 78 8.28 -10.76 -6.52
C HIS A 78 8.23 -11.06 -8.03
N LEU A 79 8.30 -10.04 -8.89
CA LEU A 79 8.36 -10.22 -10.35
C LEU A 79 9.79 -10.34 -10.88
N ALA A 80 10.80 -10.16 -10.02
CA ALA A 80 12.20 -10.27 -10.42
C ALA A 80 12.57 -11.74 -10.71
N PRO A 81 13.29 -12.02 -11.81
CA PRO A 81 13.85 -13.35 -12.06
C PRO A 81 14.80 -13.79 -10.93
N LEU A 82 14.91 -15.11 -10.71
CA LEU A 82 15.79 -15.66 -9.67
C LEU A 82 17.25 -15.19 -9.79
N ASP A 83 17.75 -14.99 -11.02
CA ASP A 83 19.10 -14.50 -11.25
C ASP A 83 19.31 -13.08 -10.71
N VAL A 84 18.28 -12.23 -10.81
CA VAL A 84 18.30 -10.86 -10.28
C VAL A 84 18.18 -10.87 -8.75
N GLN A 85 17.36 -11.75 -8.19
CA GLN A 85 17.24 -11.91 -6.74
C GLN A 85 18.58 -12.35 -6.13
N LYS A 86 19.24 -13.33 -6.76
CA LYS A 86 20.57 -13.80 -6.36
C LYS A 86 21.64 -12.73 -6.49
N SER A 87 21.68 -11.99 -7.62
CA SER A 87 22.65 -10.91 -7.79
C SER A 87 22.44 -9.74 -6.82
N SER A 88 21.22 -9.58 -6.32
CA SER A 88 20.85 -8.58 -5.33
C SER A 88 20.99 -9.09 -3.88
N ASN A 89 21.41 -10.33 -3.64
CA ASN A 89 21.48 -10.92 -2.29
C ASN A 89 20.19 -10.80 -1.46
N CYS A 90 19.01 -10.85 -2.10
CA CYS A 90 17.76 -10.94 -1.37
C CYS A 90 16.77 -11.82 -2.14
N ILE A 91 16.39 -12.92 -1.51
CA ILE A 91 15.49 -13.94 -2.04
C ILE A 91 14.07 -13.67 -1.53
N ILE A 92 13.13 -13.51 -2.45
CA ILE A 92 11.73 -13.30 -2.09
C ILE A 92 11.14 -14.60 -1.56
N GLY A 93 10.61 -14.56 -0.34
CA GLY A 93 10.15 -15.69 0.44
C GLY A 93 11.02 -16.02 1.64
N GLU A 94 12.30 -15.63 1.63
CA GLU A 94 13.25 -15.86 2.72
C GLU A 94 13.68 -14.54 3.35
N ASP A 95 14.34 -13.67 2.59
CA ASP A 95 14.86 -12.37 3.06
C ASP A 95 13.78 -11.28 3.04
N TYR A 96 12.86 -11.35 2.09
CA TYR A 96 11.73 -10.43 1.97
C TYR A 96 10.45 -11.19 1.63
N PRO A 97 9.30 -10.93 2.28
CA PRO A 97 8.11 -11.75 2.13
C PRO A 97 7.46 -11.62 0.74
N PHE A 98 6.70 -12.65 0.36
CA PHE A 98 5.80 -12.57 -0.79
C PHE A 98 4.64 -11.59 -0.53
N PRO A 99 4.04 -11.01 -1.58
CA PRO A 99 2.82 -10.23 -1.44
C PRO A 99 1.75 -11.04 -0.68
N ILE A 100 1.23 -10.47 0.40
CA ILE A 100 0.27 -11.15 1.28
C ILE A 100 -1.06 -11.42 0.56
N VAL A 101 -1.41 -10.57 -0.42
CA VAL A 101 -2.68 -10.64 -1.16
C VAL A 101 -2.48 -10.38 -2.65
N ASP A 102 -3.26 -11.06 -3.51
CA ASP A 102 -3.35 -10.69 -4.92
C ASP A 102 -4.19 -9.41 -5.06
N ARG A 103 -3.53 -8.35 -5.52
CA ARG A 103 -4.14 -7.03 -5.68
C ARG A 103 -5.35 -7.03 -6.62
N LYS A 104 -5.34 -7.81 -7.71
CA LYS A 104 -6.43 -7.82 -8.70
C LYS A 104 -7.67 -8.49 -8.13
N GLU A 105 -7.48 -9.58 -7.39
CA GLU A 105 -8.56 -10.31 -6.75
C GLU A 105 -9.14 -9.52 -5.58
N THR A 106 -8.29 -9.11 -4.63
CA THR A 106 -8.71 -8.34 -3.45
C THR A 106 -9.39 -7.02 -3.82
N ARG A 107 -8.94 -6.35 -4.89
CA ARG A 107 -9.62 -5.16 -5.41
C ARG A 107 -11.06 -5.47 -5.80
N LYS A 108 -11.30 -6.53 -6.58
CA LYS A 108 -12.65 -6.90 -7.03
C LYS A 108 -13.54 -7.26 -5.84
N GLU A 109 -13.03 -8.08 -4.93
CA GLU A 109 -13.76 -8.47 -3.73
C GLU A 109 -14.15 -7.27 -2.87
N ASN A 110 -13.23 -6.34 -2.62
CA ASN A 110 -13.47 -5.18 -1.78
C ASN A 110 -14.54 -4.26 -2.40
N LEU A 111 -14.51 -4.06 -3.72
CA LEU A 111 -15.53 -3.27 -4.41
C LEU A 111 -16.91 -3.93 -4.32
N ILE A 112 -16.99 -5.24 -4.46
CA ILE A 112 -18.25 -6.00 -4.32
C ILE A 112 -18.77 -5.90 -2.88
N LYS A 113 -17.92 -6.14 -1.88
CA LYS A 113 -18.28 -6.06 -0.45
C LYS A 113 -18.80 -4.67 -0.09
N PHE A 114 -18.14 -3.60 -0.57
CA PHE A 114 -18.58 -2.24 -0.33
C PHE A 114 -19.94 -1.95 -0.99
N LYS A 115 -20.13 -2.39 -2.24
CA LYS A 115 -21.41 -2.23 -2.95
C LYS A 115 -22.56 -2.92 -2.22
N LEU A 116 -22.35 -4.15 -1.76
CA LEU A 116 -23.35 -4.90 -0.96
C LEU A 116 -23.66 -4.20 0.36
N SER A 117 -22.65 -3.58 1.00
CA SER A 117 -22.86 -2.80 2.22
C SER A 117 -23.73 -1.57 2.00
N LEU A 118 -23.60 -0.90 0.86
CA LEU A 118 -24.45 0.24 0.50
C LEU A 118 -25.90 -0.19 0.26
N GLU A 119 -26.09 -1.31 -0.43
CA GLU A 119 -27.42 -1.86 -0.73
C GLU A 119 -28.17 -2.24 0.56
N LYS A 120 -27.49 -2.85 1.54
CA LYS A 120 -28.08 -3.18 2.86
C LYS A 120 -28.49 -1.97 3.70
N ASN A 121 -27.84 -0.83 3.53
CA ASN A 121 -28.14 0.38 4.30
C ASN A 121 -29.28 1.21 3.68
N ASN A 122 -29.68 0.90 2.44
CA ASN A 122 -30.76 1.58 1.72
C ASN A 122 -32.09 0.81 1.76
N SER A 123 -32.12 -0.35 2.45
CA SER A 123 -33.30 -1.20 2.70
C SER A 123 -33.70 -1.13 4.16
#